data_AF-A0A535KUU1-F1
#
_entry.id   AF-A0A535KUU1-F1
#
_cell.length_a   1.000
_cell.length_b   1.000
_cell.length_c   1.000
_cell.angle_alpha   90.00
_cell.angle_beta   90.00
_cell.angle_gamma   90.00
#
_symmetry.space_group_name_H-M   'P 1'
#
loop_
_entity.id
_entity.type
_entity.pdbx_description
1 polymer ?
#
loop_
_entity_poly.entity_id
_entity_poly.type
_entity_poly.pdbx_seq_one_letter_code
_entity_poly.pdbx_strand_id
1 'polypeptide(L)'
;QLVIYINNDRYCAKELVMIPRQTCAQHRHPPLSETNPGKQETFRCRWGKVWLYVEGEPSQAIQARVPEGSEPYYTIFHEIELHPGDQYTIPPNTWHWFQSGDEGAIVSEFSSPSYDEFDQFVDPRIYRFTKVAE
;
A
#
# COMPACT_ATOMS: atom_id res chain seq x y z
N GLN A 1 -8.02 -8.60 -3.27
CA GLN A 1 -7.46 -9.60 -4.20
C GLN A 1 -6.36 -8.93 -5.02
N LEU A 2 -5.27 -9.63 -5.32
CA LEU A 2 -4.12 -9.08 -6.05
C LEU A 2 -3.85 -9.94 -7.29
N VAL A 3 -3.69 -9.31 -8.46
CA VAL A 3 -3.28 -9.97 -9.70
C VAL A 3 -1.90 -9.44 -10.08
N ILE A 4 -0.91 -10.33 -10.17
CA ILE A 4 0.43 -9.96 -10.65
C ILE A 4 0.46 -10.18 -12.15
N TYR A 5 0.62 -9.10 -12.92
CA TYR A 5 0.78 -9.21 -14.37
C TYR A 5 2.19 -9.71 -14.72
N ILE A 6 3.18 -9.13 -14.05
CA ILE A 6 4.59 -9.46 -14.24
C ILE A 6 5.40 -9.03 -13.01
N ASN A 7 6.44 -9.79 -12.70
CA ASN A 7 7.50 -9.41 -11.78
C ASN A 7 8.79 -10.04 -12.29
N ASN A 8 9.79 -9.23 -12.61
CA ASN A 8 11.08 -9.69 -13.11
C ASN A 8 12.23 -8.90 -12.46
N ASP A 9 13.45 -9.09 -12.96
CA ASP A 9 14.66 -8.46 -12.44
C ASP A 9 14.71 -6.92 -12.58
N ARG A 10 13.80 -6.32 -13.34
CA ARG A 10 13.78 -4.88 -13.66
C ARG A 10 12.51 -4.16 -13.27
N TYR A 11 11.35 -4.81 -13.33
CA TYR A 11 10.07 -4.16 -13.04
C TYR A 11 8.98 -5.14 -12.62
N CYS A 12 7.94 -4.59 -11.99
CA CYS A 12 6.73 -5.27 -11.61
C CYS A 12 5.50 -4.46 -12.05
N ALA A 13 4.41 -5.17 -12.34
CA ALA A 13 3.09 -4.57 -12.48
C ALA A 13 2.03 -5.48 -11.85
N LYS A 14 1.13 -4.88 -11.07
CA LYS A 14 0.05 -5.57 -10.37
C LYS A 14 -1.26 -4.80 -10.50
N GLU A 15 -2.37 -5.51 -10.32
CA GLU A 15 -3.70 -4.92 -10.13
C GLU A 15 -4.23 -5.31 -8.75
N LEU A 16 -4.53 -4.29 -7.94
CA LEU A 16 -5.13 -4.44 -6.64
C LEU A 16 -6.64 -4.25 -6.78
N VAL A 17 -7.40 -5.27 -6.41
CA VAL A 17 -8.87 -5.21 -6.29
C VAL A 17 -9.21 -5.14 -4.81
N MET A 18 -9.73 -3.99 -4.40
CA MET A 18 -10.09 -3.69 -3.02
C MET A 18 -11.61 -3.68 -2.86
N ILE A 19 -12.12 -4.49 -1.93
CA ILE A 19 -13.55 -4.46 -1.57
C ILE A 19 -13.86 -3.20 -0.74
N PRO A 20 -15.13 -2.74 -0.66
CA PRO A 20 -15.51 -1.58 0.14
C PRO A 20 -14.83 -1.50 1.50
N ARG A 21 -14.23 -0.35 1.80
CA ARG A 21 -13.54 -0.08 3.07
C ARG A 21 -12.42 -1.06 3.46
N GLN A 22 -11.89 -1.84 2.51
CA GLN A 22 -10.71 -2.65 2.77
C GLN A 22 -9.49 -1.76 3.02
N THR A 23 -8.74 -2.08 4.08
CA THR A 23 -7.47 -1.42 4.41
C THR A 23 -6.29 -2.32 4.05
N CYS A 24 -5.29 -1.78 3.37
CA CYS A 24 -3.95 -2.31 3.39
C CYS A 24 -3.18 -1.66 4.54
N ALA A 25 -2.65 -2.48 5.45
CA ALA A 25 -2.01 -2.02 6.68
C ALA A 25 -0.74 -1.20 6.42
N GLN A 26 -0.32 -0.41 7.40
CA GLN A 26 0.89 0.40 7.27
C GLN A 26 2.14 -0.44 7.14
N HIS A 27 2.81 -0.24 6.00
CA HIS A 27 4.03 -0.94 5.64
C HIS A 27 4.98 -0.03 4.86
N ARG A 28 6.19 -0.55 4.61
CA ARG A 28 7.17 0.04 3.70
C ARG A 28 7.95 -1.05 2.99
N HIS A 29 8.58 -0.67 1.89
CA HIS A 29 9.50 -1.52 1.13
C HIS A 29 10.94 -1.13 1.49
N PRO A 30 11.61 -1.85 2.41
CA PRO A 30 12.93 -1.46 2.88
C PRO A 30 14.00 -1.67 1.82
N PRO A 31 15.19 -1.05 1.97
CA PRO A 31 16.37 -1.39 1.18
C PRO A 31 16.71 -2.88 1.30
N LEU A 32 17.04 -3.51 0.17
CA LEU A 32 17.41 -4.93 0.11
C LEU A 32 18.92 -5.13 -0.06
N SER A 33 19.65 -4.12 -0.51
CA SER A 33 21.11 -4.09 -0.61
C SER A 33 21.60 -2.64 -0.69
N GLU A 34 22.92 -2.43 -0.70
CA GLU A 34 23.51 -1.09 -0.90
C GLU A 34 23.10 -0.43 -2.23
N THR A 35 22.77 -1.24 -3.24
CA THR A 35 22.37 -0.78 -4.57
C THR A 35 20.87 -0.87 -4.83
N ASN A 36 20.10 -1.43 -3.89
CA ASN A 36 18.65 -1.54 -3.98
C ASN A 36 18.00 -0.78 -2.81
N PRO A 37 17.52 0.46 -3.03
CA PRO A 37 16.96 1.32 -1.99
C PRO A 37 15.58 0.87 -1.48
N GLY A 38 15.01 -0.19 -2.05
CA GLY A 38 13.66 -0.66 -1.80
C GLY A 38 12.75 -0.42 -3.01
N LYS A 39 11.56 -1.01 -2.97
CA LYS A 39 10.58 -0.90 -4.05
C LYS A 39 10.09 0.55 -4.15
N GLN A 40 10.22 1.15 -5.33
CA GLN A 40 9.48 2.36 -5.70
C GLN A 40 8.21 1.91 -6.41
N GLU A 41 7.07 2.47 -6.06
CA GLU A 41 5.81 2.09 -6.67
C GLU A 41 4.92 3.28 -7.00
N THR A 42 4.23 3.17 -8.12
CA THR A 42 3.27 4.12 -8.61
C THR A 42 1.89 3.49 -8.57
N PHE A 43 1.00 4.08 -7.79
CA PHE A 43 -0.41 3.72 -7.75
C PHE A 43 -1.19 4.58 -8.74
N ARG A 44 -1.98 3.94 -9.58
CA ARG A 44 -2.95 4.60 -10.47
C ARG A 44 -4.33 4.03 -10.21
N CYS A 45 -5.24 4.86 -9.72
CA CYS A 45 -6.61 4.44 -9.48
C CYS A 45 -7.32 4.27 -10.85
N ARG A 46 -7.96 3.12 -11.03
CA ARG A 46 -8.67 2.73 -12.26
C ARG A 46 -10.18 2.80 -12.10
N TRP A 47 -10.67 2.54 -10.89
CA TRP A 47 -12.08 2.55 -10.57
C TRP A 47 -12.28 2.77 -9.06
N GLY A 48 -13.40 3.36 -8.68
CA GLY A 48 -13.73 3.63 -7.29
C GLY A 48 -12.88 4.77 -6.71
N LYS A 49 -12.42 4.60 -5.47
CA LYS A 49 -11.60 5.61 -4.76
C LYS A 49 -10.64 4.94 -3.79
N VAL A 50 -9.41 5.44 -3.69
CA VAL A 50 -8.48 5.04 -2.63
C VAL A 50 -7.95 6.28 -1.90
N TRP A 51 -7.93 6.21 -0.57
CA TRP A 51 -7.20 7.15 0.28
C TRP A 51 -5.86 6.52 0.62
N LEU A 52 -4.79 7.08 0.06
CA LEU A 52 -3.42 6.72 0.34
C LEU A 52 -2.87 7.64 1.41
N TYR A 53 -2.21 7.08 2.41
CA TYR A 53 -1.54 7.82 3.46
C TYR A 53 -0.06 7.53 3.41
N VAL A 54 0.77 8.58 3.39
CA VAL A 54 2.23 8.50 3.34
C VAL A 54 2.85 9.31 4.47
N GLU A 55 4.17 9.24 4.63
CA GLU A 55 4.92 10.16 5.49
C GLU A 55 4.75 11.62 5.03
N GLY A 56 4.60 12.54 5.99
CA GLY A 56 4.42 13.97 5.72
C GLY A 56 3.61 14.67 6.80
N GLU A 57 3.32 15.95 6.58
CA GLU A 57 2.42 16.71 7.46
C GLU A 57 1.02 16.09 7.46
N PRO A 58 0.48 15.71 8.65
CA PRO A 58 -0.85 15.12 8.76
C PRO A 58 -1.94 16.04 8.19
N SER A 59 -2.88 15.44 7.46
CA SER A 59 -4.12 16.12 7.08
C SER A 59 -4.95 16.45 8.32
N GLN A 60 -5.67 17.59 8.31
CA GLN A 60 -6.49 18.02 9.46
C GLN A 60 -7.57 17.00 9.84
N ALA A 61 -8.11 16.30 8.86
CA ALA A 61 -9.02 15.19 9.01
C ALA A 61 -8.73 14.15 7.92
N ILE A 62 -8.94 12.88 8.26
CA ILE A 62 -8.78 11.76 7.33
C ILE A 62 -10.13 11.11 7.01
N GLN A 63 -10.27 10.58 5.80
CA GLN A 63 -11.50 9.93 5.33
C GLN A 63 -11.57 8.43 5.63
N ALA A 64 -10.41 7.79 5.79
CA ALA A 64 -10.33 6.38 6.10
C ALA A 64 -10.70 6.09 7.56
N ARG A 65 -11.19 4.87 7.79
CA ARG A 65 -11.47 4.34 9.12
C ARG A 65 -10.36 3.37 9.50
N VAL A 66 -9.53 3.75 10.47
CA VAL A 66 -8.50 2.85 10.99
C VAL A 66 -9.17 1.59 11.55
N PRO A 67 -8.69 0.37 11.20
CA PRO A 67 -9.30 -0.86 11.71
C PRO A 67 -9.28 -0.94 13.23
N GLU A 68 -10.42 -1.31 13.82
CA GLU A 68 -10.59 -1.42 15.27
C GLU A 68 -9.55 -2.40 15.87
N GLY A 69 -8.94 -1.99 16.99
CA GLY A 69 -7.92 -2.77 17.69
C GLY A 69 -6.55 -2.79 16.99
N SER A 70 -6.35 -1.96 15.98
CA SER A 70 -5.08 -1.78 15.27
C SER A 70 -4.60 -0.33 15.25
N GLU A 71 -5.32 0.58 15.91
CA GLU A 71 -5.06 2.02 15.96
C GLU A 71 -3.61 2.38 16.31
N PRO A 72 -2.94 1.70 17.27
CA PRO A 72 -1.55 2.01 17.61
C PRO A 72 -0.55 1.81 16.48
N TYR A 73 -0.92 1.09 15.42
CA TYR A 73 -0.03 0.72 14.31
C TYR A 73 -0.23 1.57 13.04
N TYR A 74 -1.07 2.60 13.11
CA TYR A 74 -1.24 3.60 12.06
C TYR A 74 -0.70 4.94 12.58
N THR A 75 0.47 5.34 12.09
CA THR A 75 1.28 6.44 12.65
C THR A 75 1.47 7.61 11.69
N ILE A 76 1.05 7.46 10.43
CA ILE A 76 1.17 8.48 9.37
C ILE A 76 -0.21 8.84 8.82
N PHE A 77 -0.41 10.11 8.47
CA PHE A 77 -1.73 10.66 8.13
C PHE A 77 -1.69 11.76 7.06
N HIS A 78 -0.63 11.84 6.24
CA HIS A 78 -0.63 12.70 5.07
C HIS A 78 -1.49 12.07 3.97
N GLU A 79 -2.72 12.56 3.81
CA GLU A 79 -3.72 11.95 2.93
C GLU A 79 -3.58 12.41 1.47
N ILE A 80 -3.62 11.44 0.57
CA ILE A 80 -3.70 11.61 -0.88
C ILE A 80 -4.93 10.84 -1.35
N GLU A 81 -5.94 11.58 -1.80
CA GLU A 81 -7.15 11.00 -2.40
C GLU A 81 -6.91 10.73 -3.89
N LEU A 82 -7.13 9.49 -4.33
CA LEU A 82 -7.00 9.09 -5.73
C LEU A 82 -8.35 8.64 -6.31
N HIS A 83 -8.86 9.41 -7.25
CA HIS A 83 -10.00 9.08 -8.11
C HIS A 83 -9.56 8.35 -9.39
N PRO A 84 -10.48 7.77 -10.16
CA PRO A 84 -10.13 7.10 -11.41
C PRO A 84 -9.39 8.05 -12.35
N GLY A 85 -8.15 7.69 -12.71
CA GLY A 85 -7.26 8.52 -13.52
C GLY A 85 -6.17 9.24 -12.74
N ASP A 86 -6.32 9.38 -11.42
CA ASP A 86 -5.31 9.96 -10.55
C ASP A 86 -4.19 8.95 -10.28
N GLN A 87 -3.02 9.51 -9.95
CA GLN A 87 -1.81 8.74 -9.75
C GLN A 87 -0.93 9.38 -8.70
N TYR A 88 -0.25 8.53 -7.91
CA TYR A 88 0.79 8.94 -6.99
C TYR A 88 1.94 7.94 -6.99
N THR A 89 3.17 8.43 -6.85
CA THR A 89 4.38 7.60 -6.73
C THR A 89 4.89 7.65 -5.31
N ILE A 90 4.91 6.49 -4.66
CA ILE A 90 5.46 6.27 -3.33
C ILE A 90 6.97 6.02 -3.49
N PRO A 91 7.84 6.85 -2.89
CA PRO A 91 9.28 6.62 -2.93
C PRO A 91 9.68 5.32 -2.20
N PRO A 92 10.87 4.76 -2.51
CA PRO A 92 11.42 3.64 -1.76
C PRO A 92 11.48 3.92 -0.26
N ASN A 93 11.30 2.87 0.55
CA ASN A 93 11.48 2.92 2.00
C ASN A 93 10.64 3.99 2.72
N THR A 94 9.49 4.38 2.14
CA THR A 94 8.52 5.29 2.74
C THR A 94 7.38 4.50 3.37
N TRP A 95 7.04 4.79 4.62
CA TRP A 95 5.84 4.24 5.25
C TRP A 95 4.60 4.73 4.51
N HIS A 96 3.69 3.79 4.23
CA HIS A 96 2.42 4.08 3.61
C HIS A 96 1.35 3.06 4.02
N TRP A 97 0.09 3.47 3.99
CA TRP A 97 -1.08 2.60 4.11
C TRP A 97 -2.21 3.17 3.27
N PHE A 98 -3.22 2.36 2.97
CA PHE A 98 -4.33 2.85 2.15
C PHE A 98 -5.63 2.11 2.41
N GLN A 99 -6.74 2.81 2.20
CA GLN A 99 -8.09 2.26 2.31
C GLN A 99 -8.91 2.64 1.09
N SER A 100 -9.67 1.68 0.56
CA SER A 100 -10.62 1.95 -0.51
C SER A 100 -11.90 2.61 0.03
N GLY A 101 -12.58 3.38 -0.82
CA GLY A 101 -13.85 4.03 -0.52
C GLY A 101 -15.02 3.05 -0.28
N ASP A 102 -16.22 3.62 -0.13
CA ASP A 102 -17.46 2.87 0.14
C ASP A 102 -17.88 1.92 -0.99
N GLU A 103 -17.39 2.14 -2.21
CA GLU A 103 -17.66 1.27 -3.36
C GLU A 103 -16.52 0.29 -3.63
N GLY A 104 -15.40 0.39 -2.90
CA GLY A 104 -14.15 -0.32 -3.21
C GLY A 104 -13.27 0.45 -4.18
N ALA A 105 -12.23 -0.21 -4.69
CA ALA A 105 -11.29 0.37 -5.65
C ALA A 105 -10.60 -0.68 -6.53
N ILE A 106 -10.22 -0.28 -7.73
CA ILE A 106 -9.22 -0.98 -8.55
C ILE A 106 -8.02 -0.05 -8.70
N VAL A 107 -6.84 -0.51 -8.30
CA VAL A 107 -5.60 0.27 -8.35
C VAL A 107 -4.53 -0.51 -9.08
N SER A 108 -3.98 0.07 -10.15
CA SER A 108 -2.79 -0.50 -10.78
C SER A 108 -1.56 -0.07 -10.01
N GLU A 109 -0.69 -1.02 -9.69
CA GLU A 109 0.66 -0.79 -9.19
C GLU A 109 1.65 -0.98 -10.33
N PHE A 110 2.50 0.02 -10.55
CA PHE A 110 3.68 -0.08 -11.41
C PHE A 110 4.91 0.16 -10.55
N SER A 111 5.86 -0.76 -10.54
CA SER A 111 6.95 -0.69 -9.58
C SER A 111 8.27 -1.22 -10.14
N SER A 112 9.35 -0.90 -9.42
CA SER A 112 10.57 -1.71 -9.49
C SER A 112 10.28 -3.15 -9.01
N PRO A 113 11.22 -4.12 -9.12
CA PRO A 113 10.97 -5.50 -8.74
C PRO A 113 10.40 -5.61 -7.33
N SER A 114 9.37 -6.44 -7.18
CA SER A 114 8.63 -6.58 -5.93
C SER A 114 9.07 -7.81 -5.16
N TYR A 115 9.42 -7.64 -3.88
CA TYR A 115 9.81 -8.72 -2.97
C TYR A 115 8.98 -8.62 -1.69
N ASP A 116 7.73 -9.02 -1.80
CA ASP A 116 6.69 -8.85 -0.79
C ASP A 116 7.06 -9.49 0.56
N GLU A 117 7.91 -10.53 0.57
CA GLU A 117 8.41 -11.22 1.76
C GLU A 117 9.29 -10.34 2.67
N PHE A 118 9.84 -9.25 2.14
CA PHE A 118 10.68 -8.31 2.88
C PHE A 118 9.95 -7.04 3.31
N ASP A 119 8.66 -6.91 2.96
CA ASP A 119 7.85 -5.78 3.41
C ASP A 119 7.82 -5.72 4.94
N GLN A 120 8.07 -4.53 5.47
CA GLN A 120 8.03 -4.29 6.90
C GLN A 120 6.70 -3.65 7.26
N PHE A 121 5.98 -4.25 8.21
CA PHE A 121 4.73 -3.72 8.74
C PHE A 121 4.99 -3.02 10.08
N VAL A 122 4.25 -1.94 10.35
CA VAL A 122 4.26 -1.32 11.69
C VAL A 122 3.59 -2.23 12.71
N ASP A 123 2.52 -2.92 12.31
CA ASP A 123 1.84 -3.91 13.14
C ASP A 123 2.63 -5.24 13.18
N PRO A 124 3.25 -5.60 14.32
CA PRO A 124 4.05 -6.82 14.43
C PRO A 124 3.22 -8.11 14.41
N ARG A 125 1.88 -7.99 14.46
CA ARG A 125 0.96 -9.13 14.36
C ARG A 125 0.77 -9.58 12.92
N ILE A 126 1.13 -8.74 11.94
CA ILE A 126 0.97 -9.03 10.52
C ILE A 126 2.16 -9.83 10.00
N TYR A 127 1.85 -10.95 9.35
CA TYR A 127 2.79 -11.74 8.58
C TYR A 127 2.30 -11.80 7.14
N ARG A 128 3.19 -11.55 6.17
CA ARG A 128 2.81 -11.43 4.75
C ARG A 128 2.12 -12.68 4.21
N PHE A 129 2.57 -13.86 4.65
CA PHE A 129 1.98 -15.13 4.27
C PHE A 129 1.13 -15.68 5.40
N THR A 130 -0.09 -16.10 5.05
CA THR A 130 -0.98 -16.81 5.97
C THR A 130 -0.27 -18.05 6.50
N LYS A 131 -0.10 -18.13 7.82
CA LYS A 131 0.28 -19.39 8.48
C LYS A 131 -1.00 -20.21 8.63
N VAL A 132 -1.13 -21.28 7.85
CA VAL A 132 -2.18 -22.27 8.07
C VAL A 132 -1.71 -23.13 9.24
N ALA A 133 -2.46 -23.12 10.34
CA ALA A 133 -2.24 -24.06 11.43
C ALA A 133 -2.62 -25.48 10.96
N GLU A 134 -1.84 -26.48 11.34
CA GLU A 134 -2.20 -27.89 11.17
C GLU A 134 -3.45 -28.26 11.97
#